data_AF-A0A358QXL7-F1
#
_entry.id   AF-A0A358QXL7-F1
#
_cell.length_a   1.000
_cell.length_b   1.000
_cell.length_c   1.000
_cell.angle_alpha   90.00
_cell.angle_beta   90.00
_cell.angle_gamma   90.00
#
_symmetry.space_group_name_H-M   'P 1'
#
loop_
_entity.id
_entity.type
_entity.pdbx_description
1 polymer ?
#
loop_
_entity_poly.entity_id
_entity_poly.type
_entity_poly.pdbx_seq_one_letter_code
_entity_poly.pdbx_strand_id
1 'polypeptide(L)'
;MTRQSLWPSYDHNENIQKNDAMRRINDINYQKCKPDKKRGKLGGAVLAVAQCILSQGKIDKNNISSDLRISVRSVETAIKKLKDKEGSGLALPGLSNAEEEMLFKIISQTINNKARWKLITDIFRYHVAGRMFKGGCGVAEIARITGLRKLEVRAVIEGTRGCSMEDLAREMFRKSIGLAEIARRLGMAQKDVKKALPRVVRVAGAYRPPASEGRRISTIKPGSPKSQRKLKKRPASISRTGLAHWCMQHYDSKGILQLPYGCSAPGDLPRRYPREKVQLTNAEPRPSFFPASPPSLAEGTARGRRRLGYARLQ
;
A
#
# COMPACT_ATOMS: atom_id res chain seq x y z
N MET A 1 6.14 25.69 -69.43
CA MET A 1 7.28 25.47 -68.51
C MET A 1 6.80 24.74 -67.28
N THR A 2 6.93 23.41 -67.26
CA THR A 2 6.50 22.52 -66.17
C THR A 2 7.66 22.33 -65.18
N ARG A 3 7.45 22.72 -63.91
CA ARG A 3 8.44 22.53 -62.84
C ARG A 3 8.46 21.05 -62.42
N GLN A 4 9.52 20.33 -62.79
CA GLN A 4 9.82 19.01 -62.25
C GLN A 4 10.26 19.14 -60.78
N SER A 5 9.60 18.42 -59.87
CA SER A 5 10.00 18.33 -58.47
C SER A 5 11.20 17.40 -58.31
N LEU A 6 12.30 17.93 -57.75
CA LEU A 6 13.57 17.24 -57.46
C LEU A 6 13.53 16.29 -56.24
N TRP A 7 12.35 15.91 -55.76
CA TRP A 7 12.23 15.01 -54.62
C TRP A 7 11.88 13.61 -55.13
N PRO A 8 12.67 12.57 -54.77
CA PRO A 8 12.30 11.19 -55.05
C PRO A 8 10.93 10.92 -54.42
N SER A 9 9.98 10.42 -55.21
CA SER A 9 8.65 10.03 -54.73
C SER A 9 8.80 8.92 -53.70
N TYR A 10 8.87 9.29 -52.43
CA TYR A 10 8.98 8.42 -51.28
C TYR A 10 7.61 7.86 -50.87
N ASP A 11 6.77 7.54 -51.84
CA ASP A 11 5.46 6.95 -51.61
C ASP A 11 5.29 5.86 -52.63
N HIS A 12 5.46 4.60 -52.22
CA HIS A 12 4.66 3.45 -52.67
C HIS A 12 5.07 2.09 -52.07
N ASN A 13 6.13 1.99 -51.26
CA ASN A 13 6.56 0.69 -50.72
C ASN A 13 5.96 0.30 -49.36
N GLU A 14 5.35 1.22 -48.60
CA GLU A 14 4.69 0.86 -47.33
C GLU A 14 3.35 0.14 -47.50
N ASN A 15 2.64 0.38 -48.60
CA ASN A 15 1.30 -0.20 -48.80
C ASN A 15 1.33 -1.67 -49.23
N ILE A 16 2.39 -2.12 -49.91
CA ILE A 16 2.52 -3.52 -50.35
C ILE A 16 2.82 -4.42 -49.14
N GLN A 17 3.72 -4.01 -48.23
CA GLN A 17 4.00 -4.78 -47.01
C GLN A 17 2.82 -4.84 -46.03
N LYS A 18 2.04 -3.74 -45.90
CA LYS A 18 0.83 -3.73 -45.04
C LYS A 18 -0.25 -4.68 -45.56
N ASN A 19 -0.40 -4.82 -46.88
CA ASN A 19 -1.41 -5.70 -47.48
C ASN A 19 -1.03 -7.19 -47.37
N ASP A 20 0.24 -7.56 -47.51
CA ASP A 20 0.69 -8.94 -47.29
C ASP A 20 0.65 -9.35 -45.81
N ALA A 21 0.94 -8.43 -44.88
CA ALA A 21 0.76 -8.66 -43.45
C ALA A 21 -0.72 -8.86 -43.09
N MET A 22 -1.64 -8.05 -43.64
CA MET A 22 -3.09 -8.23 -43.45
C MET A 22 -3.61 -9.55 -44.04
N ARG A 23 -3.10 -9.99 -45.21
CA ARG A 23 -3.49 -11.29 -45.79
C ARG A 23 -3.08 -12.47 -44.91
N ARG A 24 -1.87 -12.44 -44.32
CA ARG A 24 -1.44 -13.47 -43.36
C ARG A 24 -2.30 -13.50 -42.09
N ILE A 25 -2.80 -12.35 -41.61
CA ILE A 25 -3.68 -12.28 -40.44
C ILE A 25 -5.07 -12.86 -40.73
N ASN A 26 -5.62 -12.60 -41.93
CA ASN A 26 -6.92 -13.14 -42.33
C ASN A 26 -6.87 -14.65 -42.64
N ASP A 27 -5.72 -15.17 -43.09
CA ASP A 27 -5.51 -16.61 -43.30
C ASP A 27 -5.20 -17.38 -42.01
N ILE A 28 -4.79 -16.69 -40.92
CA ILE A 28 -4.86 -17.21 -39.55
C ILE A 28 -6.32 -17.13 -39.09
N ASN A 29 -7.19 -17.77 -39.86
CA ASN A 29 -8.58 -17.95 -39.52
C ASN A 29 -8.62 -18.80 -38.24
N TYR A 30 -8.97 -18.15 -37.12
CA TYR A 30 -9.09 -18.72 -35.78
C TYR A 30 -9.90 -20.03 -35.75
N GLN A 31 -10.73 -20.29 -36.77
CA GLN A 31 -11.43 -21.56 -36.94
C GLN A 31 -10.51 -22.79 -37.14
N LYS A 32 -9.29 -22.64 -37.65
CA LYS A 32 -8.29 -23.74 -37.70
C LYS A 32 -7.51 -23.90 -36.39
N CYS A 33 -7.50 -22.90 -35.53
CA CYS A 33 -7.01 -23.01 -34.16
C CYS A 33 -8.16 -23.30 -33.18
N LYS A 34 -9.11 -24.18 -33.56
CA LYS A 34 -9.97 -24.80 -32.55
C LYS A 34 -9.04 -25.49 -31.55
N PRO A 35 -9.08 -25.11 -30.26
CA PRO A 35 -8.18 -25.67 -29.28
C PRO A 35 -8.46 -27.16 -29.19
N ASP A 36 -7.52 -27.96 -29.68
CA ASP A 36 -7.48 -29.38 -29.42
C ASP A 36 -7.57 -29.54 -27.90
N LYS A 37 -8.64 -30.16 -27.41
CA LYS A 37 -9.02 -30.13 -25.98
C LYS A 37 -7.93 -30.67 -25.04
N LYS A 38 -6.85 -31.24 -25.58
CA LYS A 38 -5.79 -31.96 -24.87
C LYS A 38 -4.41 -31.29 -24.88
N ARG A 39 -4.12 -30.28 -25.73
CA ARG A 39 -2.86 -29.49 -25.64
C ARG A 39 -3.17 -28.15 -24.97
N GLY A 40 -2.50 -27.88 -23.84
CA GLY A 40 -2.82 -26.79 -22.92
C GLY A 40 -3.21 -25.47 -23.60
N LYS A 41 -4.47 -25.08 -23.41
CA LYS A 41 -5.16 -23.90 -23.98
C LYS A 41 -4.40 -22.56 -23.90
N LEU A 42 -3.34 -22.50 -23.10
CA LEU A 42 -2.53 -21.31 -22.89
C LEU A 42 -1.47 -21.09 -23.97
N GLY A 43 -1.05 -22.11 -24.72
CA GLY A 43 -0.03 -21.96 -25.76
C GLY A 43 -0.52 -21.16 -26.97
N GLY A 44 -1.71 -21.51 -27.49
CA GLY A 44 -2.27 -20.87 -28.69
C GLY A 44 -2.61 -19.39 -28.49
N ALA A 45 -3.17 -19.02 -27.33
CA ALA A 45 -3.48 -17.62 -27.02
C ALA A 45 -2.21 -16.76 -26.92
N VAL A 46 -1.10 -17.31 -26.38
CA VAL A 46 0.18 -16.59 -26.30
C VAL A 46 0.75 -16.33 -27.69
N LEU A 47 0.72 -17.34 -28.57
CA LEU A 47 1.22 -17.21 -29.93
C LEU A 47 0.39 -16.22 -30.76
N ALA A 48 -0.95 -16.30 -30.68
CA ALA A 48 -1.82 -15.38 -31.41
C ALA A 48 -1.65 -13.92 -30.94
N VAL A 49 -1.48 -13.70 -29.64
CA VAL A 49 -1.17 -12.36 -29.10
C VAL A 49 0.21 -11.87 -29.60
N ALA A 50 1.22 -12.74 -29.65
CA ALA A 50 2.54 -12.38 -30.19
C ALA A 50 2.48 -11.96 -31.67
N GLN A 51 1.79 -12.73 -32.51
CA GLN A 51 1.61 -12.41 -33.93
C GLN A 51 0.85 -11.09 -34.12
N CYS A 52 -0.18 -10.85 -33.31
CA CYS A 52 -0.92 -9.59 -33.34
C CYS A 52 -0.02 -8.40 -32.98
N ILE A 53 0.82 -8.51 -31.93
CA ILE A 53 1.79 -7.47 -31.56
C ILE A 53 2.79 -7.19 -32.67
N LEU A 54 3.33 -8.23 -33.32
CA LEU A 54 4.25 -8.09 -34.45
C LEU A 54 3.60 -7.36 -35.63
N SER A 55 2.36 -7.72 -35.96
CA SER A 55 1.63 -7.08 -37.06
C SER A 55 1.30 -5.61 -36.80
N GLN A 56 0.96 -5.25 -35.55
CA GLN A 56 0.55 -3.90 -35.19
C GLN A 56 1.73 -2.99 -34.85
N GLY A 57 2.89 -3.55 -34.47
CA GLY A 57 4.05 -2.81 -33.99
C GLY A 57 3.84 -2.07 -32.66
N LYS A 58 2.67 -2.21 -32.03
CA LYS A 58 2.28 -1.55 -30.77
C LYS A 58 1.48 -2.50 -29.89
N ILE A 59 1.55 -2.27 -28.58
CA ILE A 59 0.81 -3.08 -27.60
C ILE A 59 -0.42 -2.31 -27.14
N ASP A 60 -1.54 -2.50 -27.82
CA ASP A 60 -2.85 -2.02 -27.39
C ASP A 60 -3.75 -3.20 -27.00
N LYS A 61 -3.93 -3.39 -25.69
CA LYS A 61 -4.65 -4.55 -25.14
C LYS A 61 -6.10 -4.61 -25.59
N ASN A 62 -6.75 -3.46 -25.78
CA ASN A 62 -8.17 -3.41 -26.15
C ASN A 62 -8.36 -3.77 -27.62
N ASN A 63 -7.47 -3.28 -28.50
CA ASN A 63 -7.49 -3.64 -29.91
C ASN A 63 -7.19 -5.14 -30.09
N ILE A 64 -6.13 -5.64 -29.45
CA ILE A 64 -5.77 -7.07 -29.50
C ILE A 64 -6.91 -7.94 -28.95
N SER A 65 -7.55 -7.53 -27.85
CA SER A 65 -8.71 -8.23 -27.26
C SER A 65 -9.89 -8.30 -28.25
N SER A 66 -10.15 -7.21 -28.97
CA SER A 66 -11.22 -7.11 -29.97
C SER A 66 -10.91 -7.94 -31.21
N ASP A 67 -9.70 -7.84 -31.74
CA ASP A 67 -9.25 -8.54 -32.94
C ASP A 67 -9.24 -10.06 -32.73
N LEU A 68 -8.76 -10.50 -31.57
CA LEU A 68 -8.66 -11.92 -31.23
C LEU A 68 -9.93 -12.49 -30.58
N ARG A 69 -10.93 -11.64 -30.28
CA ARG A 69 -12.16 -12.00 -29.54
C ARG A 69 -11.90 -12.74 -28.23
N ILE A 70 -10.84 -12.36 -27.51
CA ILE A 70 -10.48 -12.89 -26.19
C ILE A 70 -10.61 -11.82 -25.12
N SER A 71 -10.74 -12.20 -23.85
CA SER A 71 -10.82 -11.22 -22.76
C SER A 71 -9.51 -10.43 -22.60
N VAL A 72 -9.61 -9.15 -22.23
CA VAL A 72 -8.44 -8.29 -21.93
C VAL A 72 -7.53 -8.94 -20.88
N ARG A 73 -8.09 -9.62 -19.87
CA ARG A 73 -7.32 -10.35 -18.86
C ARG A 73 -6.49 -11.50 -19.46
N SER A 74 -7.02 -12.19 -20.47
CA SER A 74 -6.30 -13.24 -21.20
C SER A 74 -5.13 -12.66 -22.00
N VAL A 75 -5.34 -11.51 -22.66
CA VAL A 75 -4.27 -10.76 -23.35
C VAL A 75 -3.17 -10.36 -22.36
N GLU A 76 -3.53 -9.83 -21.19
CA GLU A 76 -2.57 -9.46 -20.16
C GLU A 76 -1.75 -10.65 -19.65
N THR A 77 -2.41 -11.79 -19.46
CA THR A 77 -1.76 -13.03 -19.03
C THR A 77 -0.80 -13.54 -20.10
N ALA A 78 -1.19 -13.46 -21.37
CA ALA A 78 -0.34 -13.83 -22.50
C ALA A 78 0.89 -12.92 -22.62
N ILE A 79 0.70 -11.59 -22.56
CA ILE A 79 1.80 -10.61 -22.54
C ILE A 79 2.76 -10.87 -21.37
N LYS A 80 2.23 -11.19 -20.19
CA LYS A 80 3.06 -11.54 -19.04
C LYS A 80 3.92 -12.77 -19.31
N LYS A 81 3.33 -13.82 -19.89
CA LYS A 81 4.06 -15.04 -20.27
C LYS A 81 5.12 -14.81 -21.34
N LEU A 82 4.87 -13.92 -22.30
CA LEU A 82 5.88 -13.53 -23.29
C LEU A 82 7.09 -12.88 -22.61
N LYS A 83 6.86 -11.99 -21.64
CA LYS A 83 7.93 -11.36 -20.85
C LYS A 83 8.70 -12.36 -19.99
N ASP A 84 7.99 -13.27 -19.34
CA ASP A 84 8.63 -14.31 -18.52
C ASP A 84 9.53 -15.19 -19.40
N LYS A 85 9.13 -15.43 -20.67
CA LYS A 85 9.93 -16.18 -21.64
C LYS A 85 11.17 -15.43 -22.11
N GLU A 86 11.07 -14.12 -22.35
CA GLU A 86 12.22 -13.24 -22.66
C GLU A 86 13.33 -13.39 -21.61
N GLY A 87 12.96 -13.33 -20.32
CA GLY A 87 13.92 -13.48 -19.22
C GLY A 87 14.51 -14.88 -19.07
N SER A 88 13.80 -15.92 -19.51
CA SER A 88 14.28 -17.31 -19.45
C SER A 88 15.09 -17.76 -20.66
N GLY A 89 15.14 -16.97 -21.75
CA GLY A 89 15.78 -17.37 -23.00
C GLY A 89 15.10 -18.57 -23.69
N LEU A 90 13.83 -18.84 -23.41
CA LEU A 90 13.09 -19.97 -23.96
C LEU A 90 12.42 -19.58 -25.28
N ALA A 91 12.70 -20.36 -26.34
CA ALA A 91 12.05 -20.17 -27.64
C ALA A 91 10.51 -20.26 -27.56
N LEU A 92 9.85 -19.49 -28.42
CA LEU A 92 8.42 -19.49 -28.64
C LEU A 92 8.11 -20.40 -29.83
N PRO A 93 7.54 -21.60 -29.60
CA PRO A 93 7.22 -22.49 -30.70
C PRO A 93 6.23 -21.82 -31.65
N GLY A 94 6.61 -21.72 -32.93
CA GLY A 94 5.79 -21.12 -33.99
C GLY A 94 6.17 -19.69 -34.39
N LEU A 95 7.25 -19.14 -33.83
CA LEU A 95 7.88 -17.90 -34.30
C LEU A 95 9.30 -18.21 -34.79
N SER A 96 9.74 -17.48 -35.82
CA SER A 96 11.15 -17.50 -36.23
C SER A 96 12.01 -16.68 -35.27
N ASN A 97 13.32 -16.97 -35.18
CA ASN A 97 14.24 -16.24 -34.31
C ASN A 97 14.21 -14.72 -34.57
N ALA A 98 14.10 -14.30 -35.83
CA ALA A 98 14.00 -12.88 -36.20
C ALA A 98 12.69 -12.24 -35.70
N GLU A 99 11.56 -12.96 -35.78
CA GLU A 99 10.28 -12.49 -35.24
C GLU A 99 10.30 -12.43 -33.71
N GLU A 100 10.95 -13.40 -33.05
CA GLU A 100 11.13 -13.39 -31.60
C GLU A 100 11.94 -12.16 -31.14
N GLU A 101 13.08 -11.88 -31.77
CA GLU A 101 13.90 -10.70 -31.48
C GLU A 101 13.12 -9.40 -31.68
N MET A 102 12.36 -9.29 -32.78
CA MET A 102 11.53 -8.12 -33.07
C MET A 102 10.41 -7.94 -32.04
N LEU A 103 9.76 -9.04 -31.63
CA LEU A 103 8.71 -9.04 -30.61
C LEU A 103 9.24 -8.53 -29.27
N PHE A 104 10.38 -9.08 -28.82
CA PHE A 104 11.00 -8.67 -27.56
C PHE A 104 11.48 -7.23 -27.60
N LYS A 105 11.99 -6.76 -28.74
CA LYS A 105 12.33 -5.33 -28.94
C LYS A 105 11.12 -4.42 -28.74
N ILE A 106 9.95 -4.77 -29.31
CA ILE A 106 8.70 -3.99 -29.15
C ILE A 106 8.23 -4.01 -27.69
N ILE A 107 8.26 -5.17 -27.04
CA ILE A 107 7.87 -5.34 -25.62
C ILE A 107 8.79 -4.52 -24.71
N SER A 108 10.10 -4.60 -24.91
CA SER A 108 11.09 -3.84 -24.15
C SER A 108 10.94 -2.33 -24.34
N GLN A 109 10.72 -1.86 -25.57
CA GLN A 109 10.46 -0.44 -25.85
C GLN A 109 9.20 0.08 -25.13
N THR A 110 8.11 -0.68 -25.13
CA THR A 110 6.86 -0.28 -24.47
C THR A 110 6.99 -0.26 -22.95
N ILE A 111 7.72 -1.20 -22.36
CA ILE A 111 8.03 -1.19 -20.93
C ILE A 111 8.86 0.05 -20.57
N ASN A 112 9.93 0.30 -21.33
CA ASN A 112 10.81 1.43 -21.10
C ASN A 112 10.06 2.76 -21.25
N ASN A 113 9.17 2.88 -22.23
CA ASN A 113 8.31 4.05 -22.37
C ASN A 113 7.37 4.23 -21.19
N LYS A 114 6.74 3.16 -20.68
CA LYS A 114 5.87 3.25 -19.49
C LYS A 114 6.64 3.66 -18.24
N ALA A 115 7.83 3.09 -18.02
CA ALA A 115 8.72 3.46 -16.92
C ALA A 115 9.18 4.92 -17.03
N ARG A 116 9.56 5.34 -18.24
CA ARG A 116 9.94 6.73 -18.54
C ARG A 116 8.80 7.71 -18.30
N TRP A 117 7.58 7.40 -18.78
CA TRP A 117 6.40 8.23 -18.52
C TRP A 117 6.05 8.31 -17.04
N LYS A 118 6.19 7.21 -16.30
CA LYS A 118 6.03 7.22 -14.85
C LYS A 118 7.06 8.15 -14.19
N LEU A 119 8.33 8.04 -14.56
CA LEU A 119 9.40 8.91 -14.07
C LEU A 119 9.12 10.40 -14.38
N ILE A 120 8.72 10.72 -15.61
CA ILE A 120 8.35 12.09 -16.01
C ILE A 120 7.18 12.61 -15.19
N THR A 121 6.14 11.78 -15.01
CA THR A 121 4.96 12.14 -14.22
C THR A 121 5.33 12.39 -12.76
N ASP A 122 6.20 11.55 -12.19
CA ASP A 122 6.69 11.73 -10.84
C ASP A 122 7.52 13.02 -10.74
N ILE A 123 8.48 13.28 -11.64
CA ILE A 123 9.23 14.56 -11.69
C ILE A 123 8.29 15.77 -11.75
N PHE A 124 7.25 15.70 -12.59
CA PHE A 124 6.27 16.77 -12.72
C PHE A 124 5.49 16.98 -11.42
N ARG A 125 5.00 15.89 -10.79
CA ARG A 125 4.30 15.96 -9.49
C ARG A 125 5.16 16.57 -8.40
N TYR A 126 6.44 16.21 -8.35
CA TYR A 126 7.40 16.78 -7.40
C TYR A 126 7.61 18.28 -7.66
N HIS A 127 7.75 18.68 -8.93
CA HIS A 127 7.88 20.10 -9.31
C HIS A 127 6.64 20.92 -8.94
N VAL A 128 5.44 20.39 -9.23
CA VAL A 128 4.16 21.03 -8.90
C VAL A 128 4.01 21.15 -7.37
N ALA A 129 4.28 20.09 -6.61
CA ALA A 129 4.21 20.13 -5.16
C ALA A 129 5.12 21.21 -4.56
N GLY A 130 6.36 21.34 -5.06
CA GLY A 130 7.28 22.39 -4.65
C GLY A 130 6.78 23.80 -4.97
N ARG A 131 6.23 24.03 -6.17
CA ARG A 131 5.65 25.34 -6.54
C ARG A 131 4.41 25.70 -5.71
N MET A 132 3.50 24.75 -5.51
CA MET A 132 2.29 24.97 -4.72
C MET A 132 2.61 25.33 -3.27
N PHE A 133 3.61 24.67 -2.68
CA PHE A 133 4.06 25.01 -1.33
C PHE A 133 4.65 26.44 -1.26
N LYS A 134 5.45 26.84 -2.26
CA LYS A 134 5.93 28.23 -2.37
C LYS A 134 4.78 29.23 -2.50
N GLY A 135 3.68 28.85 -3.15
CA GLY A 135 2.43 29.62 -3.20
C GLY A 135 1.60 29.61 -1.91
N GLY A 136 2.08 28.98 -0.83
CA GLY A 136 1.41 28.97 0.47
C GLY A 136 0.36 27.87 0.65
N CYS A 137 0.22 26.95 -0.29
CA CYS A 137 -0.67 25.79 -0.15
C CYS A 137 -0.18 24.87 0.98
N GLY A 138 -1.12 24.30 1.73
CA GLY A 138 -0.79 23.35 2.80
C GLY A 138 -0.47 21.95 2.27
N VAL A 139 0.31 21.17 3.03
CA VAL A 139 0.70 19.78 2.69
C VAL A 139 -0.52 18.90 2.37
N ALA A 140 -1.62 19.06 3.11
CA ALA A 140 -2.84 18.28 2.88
C ALA A 140 -3.51 18.62 1.54
N GLU A 141 -3.49 19.89 1.15
CA GLU A 141 -4.07 20.37 -0.11
C GLU A 141 -3.22 19.95 -1.31
N ILE A 142 -1.89 20.06 -1.18
CA ILE A 142 -0.94 19.59 -2.18
C ILE A 142 -1.10 18.07 -2.40
N ALA A 143 -1.19 17.29 -1.32
CA ALA A 143 -1.42 15.85 -1.39
C ALA A 143 -2.72 15.50 -2.14
N ARG A 144 -3.80 16.26 -1.90
CA ARG A 144 -5.09 16.08 -2.59
C ARG A 144 -4.97 16.35 -4.10
N ILE A 145 -4.26 17.40 -4.50
CA ILE A 145 -4.17 17.82 -5.91
C ILE A 145 -3.19 16.95 -6.70
N THR A 146 -2.04 16.62 -6.11
CA THR A 146 -0.99 15.82 -6.77
C THR A 146 -1.23 14.31 -6.70
N GLY A 147 -2.08 13.85 -5.79
CA GLY A 147 -2.29 12.43 -5.49
C GLY A 147 -1.14 11.79 -4.69
N LEU A 148 -0.16 12.58 -4.24
CA LEU A 148 0.96 12.09 -3.42
C LEU A 148 0.53 11.86 -1.97
N ARG A 149 1.23 10.95 -1.27
CA ARG A 149 1.03 10.77 0.17
C ARG A 149 1.58 11.99 0.92
N LYS A 150 0.97 12.34 2.05
CA LYS A 150 1.41 13.49 2.88
C LYS A 150 2.89 13.41 3.27
N LEU A 151 3.43 12.22 3.51
CA LEU A 151 4.85 12.02 3.82
C LEU A 151 5.76 12.30 2.62
N GLU A 152 5.36 11.88 1.41
CA GLU A 152 6.10 12.16 0.18
C GLU A 152 6.12 13.65 -0.10
N VAL A 153 4.99 14.34 0.07
CA VAL A 153 4.90 15.80 -0.08
C VAL A 153 5.87 16.52 0.88
N ARG A 154 5.98 16.06 2.14
CA ARG A 154 6.97 16.62 3.09
C ARG A 154 8.40 16.40 2.61
N ALA A 155 8.74 15.20 2.18
CA ALA A 155 10.08 14.90 1.64
C ALA A 155 10.40 15.76 0.41
N VAL A 156 9.43 16.00 -0.48
CA VAL A 156 9.59 16.92 -1.61
C VAL A 156 9.90 18.33 -1.12
N ILE A 157 9.14 18.84 -0.15
CA ILE A 157 9.33 20.19 0.41
C ILE A 157 10.71 20.33 1.04
N GLU A 158 11.12 19.36 1.87
CA GLU A 158 12.43 19.33 2.51
C GLU A 158 13.55 19.30 1.48
N GLY A 159 13.46 18.42 0.47
CA GLY A 159 14.44 18.34 -0.61
C GLY A 159 14.53 19.60 -1.47
N THR A 160 13.40 20.28 -1.71
CA THR A 160 13.36 21.50 -2.55
C THR A 160 13.94 22.72 -1.83
N ARG A 161 13.82 22.77 -0.50
CA ARG A 161 14.30 23.88 0.34
C ARG A 161 15.67 23.63 0.94
N GLY A 162 16.09 22.37 1.06
CA GLY A 162 17.29 21.99 1.81
C GLY A 162 17.16 22.24 3.31
N CYS A 163 15.93 22.23 3.85
CA CYS A 163 15.65 22.53 5.25
C CYS A 163 14.66 21.52 5.82
N SER A 164 14.77 21.22 7.10
CA SER A 164 13.81 20.34 7.78
C SER A 164 12.44 21.01 7.92
N MET A 165 11.37 20.22 8.12
CA MET A 165 10.06 20.78 8.44
C MET A 165 10.06 21.64 9.72
N GLU A 166 10.98 21.39 10.66
CA GLU A 166 11.16 22.17 11.88
C GLU A 166 11.77 23.55 11.60
N ASP A 167 12.75 23.62 10.69
CA ASP A 167 13.33 24.88 10.21
C ASP A 167 12.29 25.74 9.51
N LEU A 168 11.47 25.13 8.66
CA LEU A 168 10.35 25.79 8.00
C LEU A 168 9.33 26.31 9.02
N ALA A 169 9.02 25.54 10.06
CA ALA A 169 8.14 26.00 11.14
C ALA A 169 8.72 27.22 11.87
N ARG A 170 10.04 27.21 12.15
CA ARG A 170 10.76 28.34 12.74
C ARG A 170 10.74 29.57 11.83
N GLU A 171 10.98 29.40 10.53
CA GLU A 171 10.93 30.48 9.53
C GLU A 171 9.53 31.12 9.45
N MET A 172 8.48 30.29 9.38
CA MET A 172 7.09 30.77 9.34
C MET A 172 6.70 31.48 10.64
N PHE A 173 7.18 31.01 11.79
CA PHE A 173 6.95 31.66 13.07
C PHE A 173 7.66 33.02 13.18
N ARG A 174 8.89 33.14 12.64
CA ARG A 174 9.58 34.44 12.53
C ARG A 174 8.82 35.45 11.68
N LYS A 175 8.02 34.97 10.72
CA LYS A 175 7.09 35.76 9.89
C LYS A 175 5.75 36.04 10.59
N SER A 176 5.66 35.83 11.90
CA SER A 176 4.46 36.05 12.73
C SER A 176 3.23 35.22 12.32
N ILE A 177 3.43 34.09 11.63
CA ILE A 177 2.32 33.18 11.31
C ILE A 177 1.93 32.44 12.59
N GLY A 178 0.63 32.40 12.89
CA GLY A 178 0.11 31.73 14.09
C GLY A 178 0.40 30.21 14.11
N LEU A 179 0.64 29.65 15.30
CA LEU A 179 0.99 28.23 15.49
C LEU A 179 0.00 27.26 14.85
N ALA A 180 -1.29 27.56 14.91
CA ALA A 180 -2.35 26.74 14.32
C ALA A 180 -2.24 26.69 12.79
N GLU A 181 -1.94 27.84 12.17
CA GLU A 181 -1.79 27.96 10.72
C GLU A 181 -0.51 27.28 10.23
N ILE A 182 0.60 27.41 10.98
CA ILE A 182 1.85 26.67 10.69
C ILE A 182 1.59 25.16 10.74
N ALA A 183 0.94 24.68 11.82
CA ALA A 183 0.61 23.26 11.97
C ALA A 183 -0.27 22.76 10.81
N ARG A 184 -1.27 23.55 10.40
CA ARG A 184 -2.14 23.23 9.26
C ARG A 184 -1.36 23.17 7.95
N ARG A 185 -0.53 24.17 7.65
CA ARG A 185 0.25 24.26 6.40
C ARG A 185 1.30 23.17 6.28
N LEU A 186 2.04 22.89 7.36
CA LEU A 186 3.06 21.84 7.40
C LEU A 186 2.45 20.43 7.61
N GLY A 187 1.16 20.36 7.93
CA GLY A 187 0.46 19.13 8.27
C GLY A 187 1.00 18.46 9.54
N MET A 188 1.62 19.22 10.44
CA MET A 188 2.20 18.75 11.70
C MET A 188 1.22 18.91 12.86
N ALA A 189 1.38 18.16 13.95
CA ALA A 189 0.63 18.45 15.16
C ALA A 189 1.16 19.74 15.82
N GLN A 190 0.27 20.57 16.37
CA GLN A 190 0.66 21.83 17.03
C GLN A 190 1.71 21.62 18.14
N LYS A 191 1.63 20.49 18.86
CA LYS A 191 2.60 20.12 19.89
C LYS A 191 4.02 19.95 19.33
N ASP A 192 4.16 19.45 18.10
CA ASP A 192 5.45 19.20 17.47
C ASP A 192 6.01 20.49 16.89
N VAL A 193 5.15 21.35 16.31
CA VAL A 193 5.51 22.72 15.94
C VAL A 193 6.03 23.49 17.16
N LYS A 194 5.35 23.40 18.31
CA LYS A 194 5.78 24.06 19.55
C LYS A 194 7.12 23.54 20.08
N LYS A 195 7.46 22.27 19.85
CA LYS A 195 8.76 21.70 20.23
C LYS A 195 9.89 22.19 19.32
N ALA A 196 9.61 22.38 18.04
CA ALA A 196 10.56 22.87 17.05
C ALA A 196 10.94 24.35 17.24
N LEU A 197 10.03 25.14 17.81
CA LEU A 197 10.30 26.55 18.08
C LEU A 197 11.32 26.70 19.23
N PRO A 198 12.22 27.69 19.15
CA PRO A 198 13.09 28.01 20.26
C PRO A 198 12.20 28.25 21.48
N ARG A 199 12.49 27.56 22.59
CA ARG A 199 11.87 27.92 23.87
C ARG A 199 12.15 29.40 24.03
N VAL A 200 11.10 30.22 24.11
CA VAL A 200 11.24 31.62 24.49
C VAL A 200 11.92 31.58 25.85
N VAL A 201 13.25 31.73 25.84
CA VAL A 201 14.03 31.91 27.04
C VAL A 201 13.52 33.25 27.51
N ARG A 202 12.63 33.21 28.52
CA ARG A 202 12.28 34.42 29.24
C ARG A 202 13.62 35.00 29.65
N VAL A 203 14.00 36.12 29.04
CA VAL A 203 15.24 36.82 29.35
C VAL A 203 15.28 36.91 30.86
N ALA A 204 16.29 36.31 31.46
CA ALA A 204 16.39 36.14 32.91
C ALA A 204 16.55 37.47 33.68
N GLY A 205 16.25 38.61 33.04
CA GLY A 205 16.25 39.95 33.60
C GLY A 205 14.94 40.73 33.40
N ALA A 206 13.88 40.14 32.83
CA ALA A 206 12.56 40.75 32.91
C ALA A 206 12.09 40.65 34.37
N TYR A 207 12.18 41.78 35.08
CA TYR A 207 11.79 42.00 36.47
C TYR A 207 10.65 41.06 36.87
N ARG A 208 10.97 39.98 37.59
CA ARG A 208 9.97 39.27 38.36
C ARG A 208 9.67 40.19 39.54
N PRO A 209 8.44 40.73 39.68
CA PRO A 209 8.10 41.41 40.92
C PRO A 209 8.43 40.46 42.08
N PRO A 210 9.13 40.95 43.12
CA PRO A 210 9.56 40.11 44.23
C PRO A 210 8.33 39.42 44.82
N ALA A 211 8.44 38.10 45.02
CA ALA A 211 7.34 37.27 45.52
C ALA A 211 6.89 37.61 46.96
N SER A 212 7.49 38.64 47.57
CA SER A 212 7.25 39.11 48.93
C SER A 212 6.10 40.11 49.07
N GLU A 213 5.57 40.70 47.99
CA GLU A 213 4.62 41.83 48.10
C GLU A 213 3.15 41.53 47.75
N GLY A 214 2.80 40.24 47.61
CA GLY A 214 1.43 39.79 47.31
C GLY A 214 0.74 39.00 48.41
N ARG A 215 1.29 38.93 49.63
CA ARG A 215 0.68 38.21 50.75
C ARG A 215 -0.08 39.18 51.65
N ARG A 216 -1.35 39.48 51.32
CA ARG A 216 -2.46 39.72 52.28
C ARG A 216 -3.74 40.19 51.59
N ILE A 217 -4.24 39.41 50.63
CA ILE A 217 -5.69 39.33 50.44
C ILE A 217 -6.02 37.85 50.34
N SER A 218 -6.36 37.26 51.48
CA SER A 218 -7.03 35.96 51.56
C SER A 218 -8.46 36.12 51.05
N THR A 219 -8.64 36.26 49.74
CA THR A 219 -9.88 35.78 49.14
C THR A 219 -9.78 34.27 49.16
N ILE A 220 -10.34 33.68 50.22
CA ILE A 220 -10.84 32.31 50.21
C ILE A 220 -11.78 32.25 49.01
N LYS A 221 -11.27 31.80 47.86
CA LYS A 221 -12.13 31.44 46.74
C LYS A 221 -12.92 30.21 47.20
N PRO A 222 -14.26 30.26 47.29
CA PRO A 222 -15.03 29.05 47.50
C PRO A 222 -14.64 28.07 46.40
N GLY A 223 -14.30 26.85 46.82
CA GLY A 223 -13.58 25.88 46.03
C GLY A 223 -14.12 25.76 44.61
N SER A 224 -13.31 26.15 43.63
CA SER A 224 -13.46 25.58 42.30
C SER A 224 -13.29 24.06 42.47
N PRO A 225 -14.27 23.24 42.06
CA PRO A 225 -14.17 21.80 42.21
C PRO A 225 -12.89 21.39 41.49
N LYS A 226 -11.90 20.92 42.28
CA LYS A 226 -10.71 20.27 41.75
C LYS A 226 -11.23 19.32 40.68
N SER A 227 -10.87 19.56 39.43
CA SER A 227 -11.27 18.68 38.35
C SER A 227 -10.87 17.30 38.83
N GLN A 228 -11.90 16.49 39.11
CA GLN A 228 -11.71 15.10 39.39
C GLN A 228 -11.10 14.60 38.10
N ARG A 229 -9.76 14.52 38.06
CA ARG A 229 -9.07 13.53 37.27
C ARG A 229 -9.92 12.31 37.51
N LYS A 230 -10.67 11.89 36.49
CA LYS A 230 -11.36 10.62 36.47
C LYS A 230 -10.23 9.63 36.71
N LEU A 231 -9.97 9.33 37.99
CA LEU A 231 -9.40 8.09 38.44
C LEU A 231 -10.28 7.13 37.70
N LYS A 232 -9.78 6.61 36.57
CA LYS A 232 -10.42 5.54 35.86
C LYS A 232 -10.55 4.50 36.94
N LYS A 233 -11.74 4.39 37.53
CA LYS A 233 -12.06 3.37 38.52
C LYS A 233 -11.65 2.11 37.79
N ARG A 234 -10.56 1.50 38.22
CA ARG A 234 -10.22 0.17 37.71
C ARG A 234 -11.52 -0.63 37.93
N PRO A 235 -12.07 -1.28 36.89
CA PRO A 235 -13.27 -2.07 37.08
C PRO A 235 -12.99 -2.96 38.29
N ALA A 236 -13.92 -2.97 39.25
CA ALA A 236 -13.74 -3.68 40.51
C ALA A 236 -13.24 -5.08 40.16
N SER A 237 -12.02 -5.42 40.57
CA SER A 237 -11.48 -6.74 40.32
C SER A 237 -12.36 -7.69 41.11
N ILE A 238 -13.23 -8.42 40.41
CA ILE A 238 -14.08 -9.43 41.04
C ILE A 238 -13.12 -10.43 41.73
N SER A 239 -13.36 -10.74 43.00
CA SER A 239 -12.54 -11.71 43.71
C SER A 239 -12.65 -13.07 43.01
N ARG A 240 -11.66 -13.96 43.18
CA ARG A 240 -11.72 -15.31 42.59
C ARG A 240 -13.00 -16.06 43.00
N THR A 241 -13.42 -15.91 44.25
CA THR A 241 -14.67 -16.48 44.77
C THR A 241 -15.90 -15.80 44.17
N GLY A 242 -15.90 -14.48 44.00
CA GLY A 242 -16.96 -13.74 43.32
C GLY A 242 -17.09 -14.11 41.84
N LEU A 243 -15.97 -14.37 41.16
CA LEU A 243 -15.96 -14.87 39.79
C LEU A 243 -16.57 -16.27 39.71
N ALA A 244 -16.17 -17.18 40.60
CA ALA A 244 -16.70 -18.54 40.64
C ALA A 244 -18.21 -18.54 40.88
N HIS A 245 -18.69 -17.75 41.84
CA HIS A 245 -20.11 -17.63 42.15
C HIS A 245 -20.91 -17.03 40.97
N TRP A 246 -20.39 -15.96 40.34
CA TRP A 246 -21.01 -15.38 39.16
C TRP A 246 -21.09 -16.39 38.00
N CYS A 247 -20.02 -17.18 37.81
CA CYS A 247 -20.01 -18.23 36.79
C CYS A 247 -21.02 -19.35 37.10
N MET A 248 -21.18 -19.76 38.36
CA MET A 248 -22.19 -20.75 38.74
C MET A 248 -23.63 -20.25 38.51
N GLN A 249 -23.87 -18.95 38.66
CA GLN A 249 -25.22 -18.37 38.47
C GLN A 249 -25.61 -18.18 37.00
N HIS A 250 -24.63 -17.96 36.12
CA HIS A 250 -24.90 -17.53 34.74
C HIS A 250 -24.47 -18.52 33.68
N TYR A 251 -23.76 -19.61 34.00
CA TYR A 251 -23.47 -20.66 33.02
C TYR A 251 -24.31 -21.90 33.31
N ASP A 252 -24.86 -22.48 32.24
CA ASP A 252 -25.54 -23.78 32.34
C ASP A 252 -24.54 -24.94 32.49
N SER A 253 -25.06 -26.14 32.74
CA SER A 253 -24.26 -27.37 32.85
C SER A 253 -23.46 -27.72 31.59
N LYS A 254 -23.78 -27.08 30.45
CA LYS A 254 -23.05 -27.24 29.17
C LYS A 254 -21.97 -26.16 28.99
N GLY A 255 -21.81 -25.25 29.94
CA GLY A 255 -20.84 -24.16 29.93
C GLY A 255 -21.22 -23.00 28.99
N ILE A 256 -22.51 -22.83 28.69
CA ILE A 256 -23.05 -21.74 27.88
C ILE A 256 -23.57 -20.64 28.80
N LEU A 257 -23.18 -19.40 28.53
CA LEU A 257 -23.60 -18.22 29.28
C LEU A 257 -25.10 -17.92 29.02
N GLN A 258 -25.92 -18.02 30.05
CA GLN A 258 -27.32 -17.60 30.07
C GLN A 258 -27.45 -16.26 30.83
N LEU A 259 -27.80 -15.21 30.09
CA LEU A 259 -28.10 -13.90 30.66
C LEU A 259 -29.61 -13.64 30.58
N PRO A 260 -30.19 -12.92 31.56
CA PRO A 260 -31.57 -12.44 31.47
C PRO A 260 -31.81 -11.64 30.19
N TYR A 261 -33.02 -11.72 29.65
CA TYR A 261 -33.41 -11.00 28.43
C TYR A 261 -33.13 -9.49 28.56
N GLY A 262 -32.41 -8.91 27.60
CA GLY A 262 -32.02 -7.49 27.59
C GLY A 262 -30.65 -7.17 28.21
N CYS A 263 -29.99 -8.13 28.87
CA CYS A 263 -28.65 -7.94 29.42
C CYS A 263 -27.55 -8.33 28.40
N SER A 264 -26.55 -7.46 28.24
CA SER A 264 -25.36 -7.76 27.41
C SER A 264 -24.22 -8.27 28.27
N ALA A 265 -23.52 -9.29 27.78
CA ALA A 265 -22.32 -9.81 28.44
C ALA A 265 -21.23 -8.72 28.49
N PRO A 266 -20.53 -8.55 29.63
CA PRO A 266 -19.35 -7.70 29.70
C PRO A 266 -18.34 -8.11 28.61
N GLY A 267 -17.81 -7.12 27.86
CA GLY A 267 -16.96 -7.39 26.69
C GLY A 267 -15.67 -8.16 26.98
N ASP A 268 -15.25 -8.22 28.25
CA ASP A 268 -14.03 -8.88 28.70
C ASP A 268 -14.24 -10.35 29.11
N LEU A 269 -15.48 -10.86 29.10
CA LEU A 269 -15.78 -12.24 29.49
C LEU A 269 -15.83 -13.18 28.27
N PRO A 270 -15.22 -14.38 28.36
CA PRO A 270 -15.31 -15.37 27.30
C PRO A 270 -16.76 -15.85 27.18
N ARG A 271 -17.31 -15.90 25.95
CA ARG A 271 -18.69 -16.35 25.71
C ARG A 271 -18.94 -17.84 26.03
N ARG A 272 -17.87 -18.61 26.22
CA ARG A 272 -17.90 -20.04 26.58
C ARG A 272 -16.91 -20.25 27.71
N TYR A 273 -17.31 -21.01 28.72
CA TYR A 273 -16.41 -21.37 29.81
C TYR A 273 -15.20 -22.13 29.24
N PRO A 274 -13.96 -21.87 29.72
CA PRO A 274 -12.80 -22.66 29.31
C PRO A 274 -13.08 -24.12 29.67
N ARG A 275 -13.24 -24.97 28.66
CA ARG A 275 -13.35 -26.42 28.90
C ARG A 275 -12.01 -26.87 29.45
N GLU A 276 -12.06 -27.65 30.52
CA GLU A 276 -10.91 -28.37 31.01
C GLU A 276 -10.38 -29.17 29.81
N LYS A 277 -9.17 -28.82 29.36
CA LYS A 277 -8.53 -29.59 28.31
C LYS A 277 -8.25 -30.93 28.96
N VAL A 278 -9.15 -31.89 28.74
CA VAL A 278 -8.93 -33.29 29.10
C VAL A 278 -7.57 -33.63 28.52
N GLN A 279 -6.56 -33.69 29.38
CA GLN A 279 -5.28 -34.23 28.98
C GLN A 279 -5.59 -35.69 28.70
N LEU A 280 -5.60 -36.06 27.42
CA LEU A 280 -5.64 -37.45 27.00
C LEU A 280 -4.32 -38.11 27.44
N THR A 281 -4.16 -38.33 28.73
CA THR A 281 -3.17 -39.24 29.30
C THR A 281 -3.80 -40.62 29.28
N ASN A 282 -3.87 -41.21 28.09
CA ASN A 282 -4.07 -42.65 27.82
C ASN A 282 -3.93 -42.88 26.30
N ALA A 283 -2.84 -42.36 25.71
CA ALA A 283 -2.39 -42.84 24.41
C ALA A 283 -1.33 -43.92 24.68
N GLU A 284 -1.66 -45.16 24.34
CA GLU A 284 -0.71 -46.26 24.29
C GLU A 284 0.55 -45.86 23.49
N PRO A 285 1.75 -46.34 23.87
CA PRO A 285 2.99 -46.00 23.19
C PRO A 285 2.96 -46.53 21.75
N ARG A 286 2.67 -45.65 20.79
CA ARG A 286 2.89 -45.95 19.38
C ARG A 286 4.39 -46.01 19.10
N PRO A 287 4.89 -47.06 18.40
CA PRO A 287 6.30 -47.17 18.06
C PRO A 287 6.73 -45.98 17.19
N SER A 288 7.78 -45.31 17.66
CA SER A 288 8.34 -44.07 17.12
C SER A 288 9.16 -44.34 15.85
N PHE A 289 8.52 -44.46 14.69
CA PHE A 289 9.20 -44.51 13.39
C PHE A 289 8.41 -43.85 12.26
N PHE A 290 7.83 -42.67 12.52
CA PHE A 290 7.39 -41.79 11.43
C PHE A 290 8.10 -40.43 11.54
N PRO A 291 8.81 -39.98 10.47
CA PRO A 291 9.38 -38.64 10.45
C PRO A 291 8.26 -37.61 10.56
N ALA A 292 8.47 -36.62 11.43
CA ALA A 292 7.51 -35.57 11.72
C ALA A 292 7.00 -34.92 10.43
N SER A 293 5.67 -34.87 10.26
CA SER A 293 5.07 -34.10 9.18
C SER A 293 5.48 -32.62 9.32
N PRO A 294 5.86 -31.94 8.22
CA PRO A 294 6.27 -30.54 8.29
C PRO A 294 5.13 -29.69 8.86
N PRO A 295 5.44 -28.69 9.72
CA PRO A 295 4.42 -27.86 10.33
C PRO A 295 3.61 -27.14 9.25
N SER A 296 2.29 -27.31 9.29
CA SER A 296 1.39 -26.64 8.34
C SER A 296 1.52 -25.11 8.50
N LEU A 297 1.70 -24.41 7.37
CA LEU A 297 1.92 -22.97 7.29
C LEU A 297 0.72 -22.10 7.72
N ALA A 298 -0.37 -22.68 8.25
CA ALA A 298 -1.66 -22.01 8.33
C ALA A 298 -2.15 -21.60 9.74
N GLU A 299 -1.45 -21.95 10.83
CA GLU A 299 -1.86 -21.53 12.18
C GLU A 299 -0.88 -20.54 12.81
N GLY A 300 -0.80 -19.37 12.20
CA GLY A 300 -0.06 -18.21 12.70
C GLY A 300 -0.97 -17.04 13.03
N THR A 301 -1.88 -17.17 14.01
CA THR A 301 -2.55 -15.99 14.58
C THR A 301 -1.50 -15.06 15.21
N ALA A 302 -1.56 -13.78 14.86
CA ALA A 302 -0.56 -12.72 15.05
C ALA A 302 -0.13 -12.38 16.50
N ARG A 303 -0.44 -13.20 17.50
CA ARG A 303 -0.15 -12.93 18.92
C ARG A 303 1.01 -13.72 19.53
N GLY A 304 1.54 -14.74 18.84
CA GLY A 304 2.61 -15.62 19.37
C GLY A 304 4.05 -15.16 19.11
N ARG A 305 4.28 -14.04 18.41
CA ARG A 305 5.61 -13.69 17.86
C ARG A 305 6.60 -13.02 18.82
N ARG A 306 6.47 -13.22 20.14
CA ARG A 306 7.42 -12.72 21.14
C ARG A 306 7.81 -13.84 22.10
N ARG A 307 8.92 -14.52 21.79
CA ARG A 307 9.86 -15.24 22.68
C ARG A 307 10.32 -16.56 22.05
N LEU A 308 11.21 -16.48 21.08
CA LEU A 308 12.26 -17.48 20.89
C LEU A 308 13.55 -16.71 20.70
N GLY A 309 14.11 -16.26 21.83
CA GLY A 309 15.45 -15.74 21.91
C GLY A 309 16.35 -16.83 22.47
N TYR A 310 17.37 -17.19 21.69
CA TYR A 310 18.63 -17.82 22.10
C TYR A 310 18.54 -19.18 22.82
N ALA A 311 18.61 -20.25 22.03
CA ALA A 311 19.32 -21.45 22.45
C ALA A 311 20.76 -21.34 21.91
N ARG A 312 21.72 -21.12 22.81
CA ARG A 312 23.14 -21.31 22.55
C ARG A 312 23.39 -22.82 22.46
N LEU A 313 24.00 -23.27 21.37
CA LEU A 313 24.64 -24.58 21.30
C LEU A 313 25.95 -24.50 22.09
N GLN A 314 26.13 -25.40 23.04
CA GLN A 314 27.44 -25.83 23.56
C GLN A 314 27.87 -27.08 22.80
#